data_AF-B7J878-F1
#
_entry.id   AF-B7J878-F1
#
_cell.length_a   1.000
_cell.length_b   1.000
_cell.length_c   1.000
_cell.angle_alpha   90.00
_cell.angle_beta   90.00
_cell.angle_gamma   90.00
#
_symmetry.space_group_name_H-M   'P 1'
#
loop_
_entity.id
_entity.type
_entity.pdbx_description
1 polymer ?
#
loop_
_entity_poly.entity_id
_entity_poly.type
_entity_poly.pdbx_seq_one_letter_code
_entity_poly.pdbx_strand_id
1 'polypeptide(L)' 'MQRQLNVGYNRAARMLEEMERVGVVGPMQGDGNREVYVAEG' A
#
# COMPACT_ATOMS: atom_id res chain seq x y z
N MET A 1 -13.05 22.57 -5.59
CA MET A 1 -12.39 21.59 -6.49
C MET A 1 -11.35 20.79 -5.68
N GLN A 2 -11.77 19.87 -4.81
CA GLN A 2 -10.89 18.96 -4.05
C GLN A 2 -11.69 17.69 -3.70
N ARG A 3 -11.79 16.75 -4.65
CA ARG A 3 -12.45 15.43 -4.44
C ARG A 3 -11.74 14.27 -5.15
N GLN A 4 -10.66 14.54 -5.86
CA GLN A 4 -10.02 13.55 -6.73
C GLN A 4 -9.07 12.62 -5.96
N LEU A 5 -8.60 13.02 -4.77
CA LEU A 5 -7.58 12.28 -4.02
C LEU A 5 -8.11 11.44 -2.85
N ASN A 6 -9.26 11.76 -2.27
CA ASN A 6 -9.79 11.03 -1.10
C ASN A 6 -10.22 9.60 -1.45
N VAL A 7 -10.76 9.37 -2.64
CA VAL A 7 -11.10 8.03 -3.11
C VAL A 7 -9.86 7.26 -3.55
N GLY A 8 -8.89 7.96 -4.15
CA GLY A 8 -7.61 7.38 -4.58
C GLY A 8 -6.78 6.87 -3.41
N TYR A 9 -6.65 7.66 -2.34
CA TYR A 9 -5.90 7.30 -1.15
C TYR A 9 -6.53 6.12 -0.40
N ASN A 10 -7.85 6.15 -0.16
CA ASN A 10 -8.55 5.04 0.49
C ASN A 10 -8.50 3.75 -0.32
N ARG A 11 -8.53 3.83 -1.65
CA ARG A 11 -8.36 2.66 -2.52
C ARG A 11 -6.92 2.13 -2.45
N ALA A 12 -5.93 3.02 -2.51
CA ALA A 12 -4.52 2.64 -2.41
C ALA A 12 -4.20 1.98 -1.07
N ALA A 13 -4.76 2.49 0.03
CA ALA A 13 -4.64 1.87 1.35
C ALA A 13 -5.19 0.44 1.37
N ARG A 14 -6.39 0.21 0.82
CA ARG A 14 -6.95 -1.14 0.70
C ARG A 14 -6.11 -2.07 -0.18
N MET A 15 -5.55 -1.55 -1.26
CA MET A 15 -4.64 -2.32 -2.11
C MET A 15 -3.39 -2.75 -1.34
N LEU A 16 -2.81 -1.85 -0.54
CA LEU A 16 -1.65 -2.16 0.30
C LEU A 16 -1.98 -3.19 1.40
N GLU A 17 -3.15 -3.11 2.04
CA GLU A 17 -3.61 -4.11 3.01
C GLU A 17 -3.75 -5.50 2.38
N GLU A 18 -4.35 -5.58 1.18
CA GLU A 18 -4.46 -6.84 0.45
C GLU A 18 -3.09 -7.38 0.03
N MET A 19 -2.20 -6.51 -0.45
CA MET A 19 -0.82 -6.88 -0.78
C MET A 19 -0.05 -7.37 0.45
N GLU A 20 -0.28 -6.80 1.64
CA GLU A 20 0.33 -7.28 2.89
C GLU A 20 -0.22 -8.66 3.24
N ARG A 21 -1.54 -8.85 3.13
CA ARG A 21 -2.23 -10.11 3.42
C ARG A 21 -1.75 -11.27 2.56
N VAL A 22 -1.42 -11.03 1.29
CA VAL A 22 -0.89 -12.06 0.38
C VAL A 22 0.64 -12.19 0.42
N GLY A 23 1.33 -11.44 1.28
CA GLY A 23 2.79 -11.50 1.43
C GLY A 23 3.57 -10.85 0.28
N VAL A 24 2.96 -9.88 -0.41
CA VAL A 24 3.58 -9.11 -1.50
C VAL A 24 4.31 -7.87 -0.95
N VAL A 25 3.77 -7.25 0.10
CA VAL A 25 4.43 -6.15 0.83
C VAL A 25 4.55 -6.47 2.31
N GLY A 26 5.56 -5.90 2.94
CA GLY A 26 5.77 -5.93 4.39
C GLY A 26 4.91 -4.91 5.14
N PRO A 27 4.96 -4.97 6.48
CA PRO A 27 4.25 -4.03 7.35
C PRO A 27 4.75 -2.60 7.15
N MET A 28 3.92 -1.63 7.53
CA MET A 28 4.30 -0.22 7.50
C MET A 28 5.38 0.08 8.56
N GLN A 29 6.48 0.69 8.11
CA GLN A 29 7.58 1.11 8.95
C GLN A 29 7.34 2.51 9.54
N GLY A 30 8.13 2.90 10.54
CA GLY A 30 7.97 4.18 11.25
C GLY A 30 8.20 5.43 10.41
N ASP A 31 8.81 5.30 9.24
CA ASP A 31 8.99 6.35 8.23
C ASP A 31 7.83 6.41 7.21
N GLY A 32 6.83 5.53 7.34
CA GLY A 32 5.69 5.42 6.44
C GLY A 32 5.93 4.55 5.20
N ASN A 33 7.11 3.95 5.04
CA ASN A 33 7.41 3.05 3.92
C ASN A 33 7.02 1.60 4.22
N ARG A 34 6.86 0.80 3.16
CA ARG A 34 6.63 -0.65 3.21
C ARG A 34 7.68 -1.34 2.34
N GLU A 35 8.22 -2.46 2.81
CA GLU A 35 9.11 -3.29 2.01
C GLU A 35 8.31 -4.10 0.98
N VAL A 36 8.87 -4.44 -0.19
CA VAL A 36 8.21 -5.24 -1.23
C VAL A 36 8.94 -6.57 -1.39
N TYR A 37 8.24 -7.69 -1.24
CA TYR A 37 8.85 -9.03 -1.21
C TYR A 37 8.96 -9.72 -2.57
N VAL A 38 8.16 -9.29 -3.56
CA VAL A 38 8.11 -9.90 -4.92
C VAL A 38 8.97 -9.18 -5.95
N ALA A 39 10.05 -8.51 -5.53
CA ALA A 39 10.90 -7.72 -6.43
C ALA A 39 11.88 -8.53 -7.29
N GLU A 40 11.79 -9.86 -7.33
CA GLU A 40 12.70 -10.72 -8.09
C GLU A 40 11.91 -11.49 -9.17
N GLY A 41 11.86 -10.89 -10.36
CA GLY A 41 11.44 -11.49 -11.62
C GLY A 41 12.21 -10.87 -12.76
#